data_AF-A0AAD5NB46-F1
#
_entry.id   AF-A0AAD5NB46-F1
#
_cell.length_a   1.000
_cell.length_b   1.000
_cell.length_c   1.000
_cell.angle_alpha   90.00
_cell.angle_beta   90.00
_cell.angle_gamma   90.00
#
_symmetry.space_group_name_H-M   'P 1'
#
loop_
_entity.id
_entity.type
_entity.pdbx_description
1 polymer ?
#
loop_
_entity_poly.entity_id
_entity_poly.type
_entity_poly.pdbx_seq_one_letter_code
_entity_poly.pdbx_strand_id
1 'polypeptide(L)'
;MDFSIYDGTSSAVGHITSHEKIWAICRPLFGKVTVYVAYLKKSMKTQYRVAQQSLQCYLKGVNYTVLMVDLDEDTRVQKHCARNKEVFFKKHCGAAAYLVDTDWMLVLDADTGVVNPNHCVEEWIDDRVDIIFYERFFNWEIASGNYLVRNTEFGISFLKSWGEYEFAQPLNWNGADNGALQILILKTVMPDAWHEAENCDEVWHNSTGYETYLKYVSCVKQMLGATRLWPGKVRIYRRAHGWVRDGFSRMTNFMLHGWKLQNVGDEGWESPFKSNLNPSNCGVGLEGWDWITQKHVNTSVIRKELAAFERQSGNTYPVEARPLMYISMPDIGDCYPFCDNKTWEISDMN
;
A
#
# COMPACT_ATOMS: atom_id res chain seq x y z
N MET A 1 17.57 53.98 7.44
CA MET A 1 17.41 53.07 6.28
C MET A 1 17.51 51.66 6.82
N ASP A 2 16.63 51.24 7.74
CA ASP A 2 15.21 50.95 7.54
C ASP A 2 14.96 50.07 6.32
N PHE A 3 14.94 48.76 6.56
CA PHE A 3 14.19 47.81 5.76
C PHE A 3 13.04 47.31 6.61
N SER A 4 11.86 47.76 6.19
CA SER A 4 10.55 47.54 6.74
C SER A 4 10.11 46.08 6.66
N ILE A 5 9.57 45.67 7.80
CA ILE A 5 8.59 44.61 8.06
C ILE A 5 7.61 44.43 6.89
N TYR A 6 7.53 43.22 6.35
CA TYR A 6 6.34 42.71 5.67
C TYR A 6 5.81 41.51 6.45
N ASP A 7 4.76 41.80 7.20
CA ASP A 7 3.84 40.86 7.82
C ASP A 7 2.87 40.36 6.73
N GLY A 8 2.57 39.06 6.70
CA GLY A 8 1.89 38.46 5.55
C GLY A 8 1.55 36.98 5.70
N THR A 9 0.69 36.68 6.67
CA THR A 9 -0.21 35.51 6.70
C THR A 9 0.44 34.13 6.69
N SER A 10 0.89 33.71 7.87
CA SER A 10 0.97 32.29 8.24
C SER A 10 -0.45 31.71 8.26
N SER A 11 -0.78 30.86 7.28
CA SER A 11 -1.95 30.00 7.38
C SER A 11 -1.68 28.98 8.49
N ALA A 12 -2.33 29.18 9.64
CA ALA A 12 -2.27 28.29 10.78
C ALA A 12 -2.73 26.87 10.38
N VAL A 13 -1.78 25.97 10.14
CA VAL A 13 -2.04 24.54 10.24
C VAL A 13 -2.15 24.25 11.73
N GLY A 14 -3.38 24.31 12.24
CA GLY A 14 -3.68 24.02 13.63
C GLY A 14 -3.19 22.62 13.98
N HIS A 15 -2.20 22.54 14.87
CA HIS A 15 -1.88 21.33 15.60
C HIS A 15 -3.08 20.97 16.47
N ILE A 16 -3.87 19.99 16.01
CA ILE A 16 -4.97 19.44 16.78
C ILE A 16 -4.39 18.36 17.70
N THR A 17 -4.46 18.63 19.00
CA THR A 17 -4.09 17.71 20.08
C THR A 17 -4.99 16.48 20.11
N SER A 18 -4.39 15.33 20.40
CA SER A 18 -4.96 13.97 20.36
C SER A 18 -5.89 13.64 21.53
N HIS A 19 -7.05 14.31 21.60
CA HIS A 19 -8.18 13.83 22.39
C HIS A 19 -9.33 13.53 21.43
N GLU A 20 -9.66 12.24 21.33
CA GLU A 20 -10.81 11.63 20.63
C GLU A 20 -11.59 12.57 19.72
N LYS A 21 -11.03 12.88 18.54
CA LYS A 21 -11.84 13.40 17.44
C LYS A 21 -12.75 12.28 17.01
N ILE A 22 -13.94 12.15 17.58
CA ILE A 22 -15.01 11.40 16.92
C ILE A 22 -15.32 12.18 15.65
N TRP A 23 -14.87 11.70 14.49
CA TRP A 23 -15.34 12.27 13.23
C TRP A 23 -16.83 11.96 13.14
N ALA A 24 -17.66 12.95 13.48
CA ALA A 24 -19.11 12.78 13.40
C ALA A 24 -19.54 12.40 11.97
N ILE A 25 -18.79 12.87 10.95
CA ILE A 25 -19.01 12.62 9.52
C ILE A 25 -17.67 12.76 8.77
N CYS A 26 -17.34 11.81 7.89
CA CYS A 26 -16.26 11.96 6.91
C CYS A 26 -16.68 12.91 5.79
N ARG A 27 -16.02 14.07 5.71
CA ARG A 27 -16.35 15.09 4.71
C ARG A 27 -15.67 14.73 3.39
N PRO A 28 -16.36 14.83 2.24
CA PRO A 28 -15.80 14.51 0.93
C PRO A 28 -14.86 15.64 0.44
N LEU A 29 -13.69 15.78 1.08
CA LEU A 29 -12.74 16.87 0.81
C LEU A 29 -12.10 16.77 -0.58
N PHE A 30 -12.03 15.57 -1.14
CA PHE A 30 -11.34 15.26 -2.39
C PHE A 30 -12.30 14.67 -3.44
N GLY A 31 -13.56 15.08 -3.39
CA GLY A 31 -14.61 14.57 -4.28
C GLY A 31 -15.12 13.19 -3.86
N LYS A 32 -15.54 12.40 -4.84
CA LYS A 32 -16.05 11.05 -4.65
C LYS A 32 -14.88 10.09 -4.37
N VAL A 33 -14.80 9.64 -3.12
CA VAL A 33 -13.91 8.54 -2.70
C VAL A 33 -14.68 7.23 -2.79
N THR A 34 -14.15 6.28 -3.57
CA THR A 34 -14.71 4.94 -3.73
C THR A 34 -13.81 3.90 -3.05
N VAL A 35 -14.39 3.05 -2.20
CA VAL A 35 -13.72 1.87 -1.64
C VAL A 35 -13.90 0.71 -2.60
N TYR A 36 -12.80 0.23 -3.18
CA TYR A 36 -12.78 -0.89 -4.12
C TYR A 36 -12.15 -2.11 -3.46
N VAL A 37 -12.92 -3.19 -3.35
CA VAL A 37 -12.45 -4.48 -2.83
C VAL A 37 -12.52 -5.50 -3.95
N ALA A 38 -11.36 -5.96 -4.40
CA ALA A 38 -11.27 -7.08 -5.32
C ALA A 38 -11.21 -8.39 -4.54
N TYR A 39 -12.02 -9.37 -4.95
CA TYR A 39 -12.03 -10.67 -4.30
C TYR A 39 -12.36 -11.79 -5.29
N LEU A 40 -12.21 -13.03 -4.81
CA LEU A 40 -12.74 -14.21 -5.47
C LEU A 40 -13.85 -14.79 -4.60
N LYS A 41 -15.04 -15.00 -5.16
CA LYS A 41 -16.19 -15.52 -4.42
C LYS A 41 -15.94 -16.87 -3.76
N LYS A 42 -15.11 -17.73 -4.36
CA LYS A 42 -14.67 -19.00 -3.75
C LYS A 42 -13.88 -18.78 -2.45
N SER A 43 -13.01 -17.78 -2.41
CA SER A 43 -12.20 -17.47 -1.22
C SER A 43 -13.04 -16.85 -0.12
N MET A 44 -13.99 -15.98 -0.45
CA MET A 44 -14.91 -15.37 0.53
C MET A 44 -15.78 -16.38 1.28
N LYS A 45 -16.05 -17.56 0.70
CA LYS A 45 -16.83 -18.62 1.36
C LYS A 45 -16.08 -19.26 2.53
N THR A 46 -14.75 -19.26 2.48
CA THR A 46 -13.90 -19.98 3.44
C THR A 46 -12.94 -19.08 4.20
N GLN A 47 -12.73 -17.83 3.75
CA GLN A 47 -11.83 -16.85 4.36
C GLN A 47 -12.44 -15.44 4.46
N TYR A 48 -11.79 -14.57 5.22
CA TYR A 48 -11.99 -13.11 5.25
C TYR A 48 -13.26 -12.58 5.91
N ARG A 49 -14.12 -13.43 6.47
CA ARG A 49 -15.38 -12.97 7.06
C ARG A 49 -15.17 -11.91 8.16
N VAL A 50 -14.17 -12.06 9.02
CA VAL A 50 -13.91 -11.06 10.08
C VAL A 50 -13.50 -9.71 9.47
N ALA A 51 -12.59 -9.72 8.50
CA ALA A 51 -12.17 -8.52 7.77
C ALA A 51 -13.38 -7.81 7.13
N GLN A 52 -14.18 -8.58 6.41
CA GLN A 52 -15.30 -8.07 5.62
C GLN A 52 -16.45 -7.57 6.50
N GLN A 53 -16.74 -8.24 7.62
CA GLN A 53 -17.72 -7.74 8.59
C GLN A 53 -17.27 -6.42 9.22
N SER A 54 -15.99 -6.26 9.53
CA SER A 54 -15.46 -5.00 10.06
C SER A 54 -15.49 -3.85 9.06
N LEU A 55 -15.17 -4.13 7.79
CA LEU A 55 -15.28 -3.15 6.71
C LEU A 55 -16.74 -2.75 6.47
N GLN A 56 -17.66 -3.73 6.41
CA GLN A 56 -19.11 -3.46 6.30
C GLN A 56 -19.63 -2.64 7.47
N CYS A 57 -19.15 -2.91 8.69
CA CYS A 57 -19.50 -2.15 9.89
C CYS A 57 -19.08 -0.67 9.75
N TYR A 58 -17.83 -0.42 9.33
CA TYR A 58 -17.33 0.93 9.06
C TYR A 58 -18.13 1.65 7.98
N LEU A 59 -18.40 0.97 6.86
CA LEU A 59 -19.12 1.55 5.71
C LEU A 59 -20.57 1.95 6.03
N LYS A 60 -21.18 1.44 7.09
CA LYS A 60 -22.49 1.91 7.57
C LYS A 60 -22.44 3.26 8.29
N GLY A 61 -21.28 3.64 8.81
CA GLY A 61 -21.08 4.90 9.53
C GLY A 61 -20.57 6.06 8.66
N VAL A 62 -20.26 5.80 7.39
CA VAL A 62 -19.65 6.76 6.45
C VAL A 62 -20.35 6.71 5.09
N ASN A 63 -20.16 7.74 4.26
CA ASN A 63 -20.83 7.88 2.97
C ASN A 63 -19.89 7.66 1.76
N TYR A 64 -19.09 6.59 1.79
CA TYR A 64 -18.27 6.21 0.63
C TYR A 64 -19.07 5.34 -0.33
N THR A 65 -18.79 5.48 -1.62
CA THR A 65 -19.20 4.47 -2.61
C THR A 65 -18.37 3.21 -2.41
N VAL A 66 -18.99 2.03 -2.52
CA VAL A 66 -18.31 0.75 -2.31
C VAL A 66 -18.49 -0.12 -3.54
N LEU A 67 -17.39 -0.66 -4.05
CA LEU A 67 -17.35 -1.62 -5.15
C LEU A 67 -16.78 -2.93 -4.62
N MET A 68 -17.67 -3.92 -4.46
CA MET A 68 -17.29 -5.30 -4.17
C MET A 68 -17.19 -6.05 -5.50
N VAL A 69 -15.98 -6.30 -6.00
CA VAL A 69 -15.75 -6.82 -7.35
C VAL A 69 -15.21 -8.24 -7.29
N ASP A 70 -16.02 -9.19 -7.76
CA ASP A 70 -15.58 -10.57 -8.00
C ASP A 70 -14.77 -10.62 -9.29
N LEU A 71 -13.46 -10.85 -9.16
CA LEU A 71 -12.54 -10.83 -10.30
C LEU A 71 -12.83 -11.93 -11.33
N ASP A 72 -13.56 -12.99 -10.97
CA ASP A 72 -13.92 -14.09 -11.90
C ASP A 72 -15.25 -13.86 -12.62
N GLU A 73 -16.20 -13.16 -12.01
CA GLU A 73 -17.58 -13.03 -12.53
C GLU A 73 -17.91 -11.60 -13.04
N ASP A 74 -17.17 -10.57 -12.62
CA ASP A 74 -17.49 -9.17 -12.97
C ASP A 74 -17.29 -8.88 -14.47
N THR A 75 -18.34 -8.42 -15.14
CA THR A 75 -18.37 -8.24 -16.60
C THR A 75 -17.39 -7.19 -17.10
N ARG A 76 -17.15 -6.11 -16.34
CA ARG A 76 -16.20 -5.06 -16.72
C ARG A 76 -14.77 -5.58 -16.60
N VAL A 77 -14.46 -6.30 -15.53
CA VAL A 77 -13.16 -6.96 -15.35
C VAL A 77 -12.95 -8.01 -16.43
N GLN A 78 -13.95 -8.85 -16.74
CA GLN A 78 -13.81 -9.83 -17.83
C GLN A 78 -13.56 -9.16 -19.19
N LYS A 79 -14.21 -8.02 -19.46
CA LYS A 79 -14.00 -7.29 -20.72
C LYS A 79 -12.61 -6.67 -20.83
N HIS A 80 -12.11 -6.04 -19.77
CA HIS A 80 -10.88 -5.25 -19.82
C HIS A 80 -9.62 -6.01 -19.39
N CYS A 81 -9.78 -7.06 -18.59
CA CYS A 81 -8.69 -7.78 -17.91
C CYS A 81 -8.71 -9.27 -18.21
N ALA A 82 -9.30 -9.70 -19.34
CA ALA A 82 -9.39 -11.12 -19.73
C ALA A 82 -8.03 -11.81 -19.82
N ARG A 83 -6.97 -11.05 -20.15
CA ARG A 83 -5.61 -11.56 -20.28
C ARG A 83 -5.02 -11.92 -18.92
N ASN A 84 -5.30 -11.13 -17.87
CA ASN A 84 -4.80 -11.38 -16.53
C ASN A 84 -5.49 -12.60 -15.89
N LYS A 85 -4.69 -13.57 -15.47
CA LYS A 85 -5.12 -14.83 -14.83
C LYS A 85 -4.78 -14.84 -13.35
N GLU A 86 -3.64 -14.27 -12.99
CA GLU A 86 -3.23 -14.14 -11.60
C GLU A 86 -4.07 -13.08 -10.88
N VAL A 87 -4.69 -13.49 -9.78
CA VAL A 87 -5.65 -12.68 -9.00
C VAL A 87 -5.02 -11.35 -8.55
N PHE A 88 -3.76 -11.40 -8.12
CA PHE A 88 -3.03 -10.25 -7.62
C PHE A 88 -2.81 -9.18 -8.71
N PHE A 89 -2.44 -9.59 -9.93
CA PHE A 89 -2.29 -8.66 -11.06
C PHE A 89 -3.64 -8.21 -11.64
N LYS A 90 -4.60 -9.14 -11.73
CA LYS A 90 -5.96 -8.85 -12.21
C LYS A 90 -6.67 -7.81 -11.35
N LYS A 91 -6.41 -7.76 -10.04
CA LYS A 91 -6.86 -6.69 -9.12
C LYS A 91 -6.50 -5.30 -9.64
N HIS A 92 -5.25 -5.08 -10.05
CA HIS A 92 -4.78 -3.76 -10.50
C HIS A 92 -5.40 -3.36 -11.84
N CYS A 93 -5.53 -4.31 -12.78
CA CYS A 93 -6.28 -4.07 -14.00
C CYS A 93 -7.77 -3.75 -13.72
N GLY A 94 -8.41 -4.49 -12.81
CA GLY A 94 -9.79 -4.25 -12.41
C GLY A 94 -9.99 -2.89 -11.75
N ALA A 95 -9.09 -2.50 -10.84
CA ALA A 95 -9.07 -1.17 -10.24
C ALA A 95 -8.94 -0.08 -11.33
N ALA A 96 -8.02 -0.24 -12.30
CA ALA A 96 -7.88 0.69 -13.42
C ALA A 96 -9.17 0.80 -14.26
N ALA A 97 -9.88 -0.31 -14.46
CA ALA A 97 -11.12 -0.33 -15.20
C ALA A 97 -12.21 0.50 -14.51
N TYR A 98 -12.30 0.47 -13.18
CA TYR A 98 -13.30 1.20 -12.38
C TYR A 98 -12.86 2.60 -11.96
N LEU A 99 -11.56 2.92 -12.02
CA LEU A 99 -11.01 4.20 -11.56
C LEU A 99 -11.64 5.42 -12.25
N VAL A 100 -12.05 5.27 -13.51
CA VAL A 100 -12.69 6.34 -14.29
C VAL A 100 -14.04 6.83 -13.72
N ASP A 101 -14.66 6.08 -12.80
CA ASP A 101 -15.97 6.40 -12.22
C ASP A 101 -15.88 7.11 -10.84
N THR A 102 -14.67 7.47 -10.41
CA THR A 102 -14.38 8.04 -9.09
C THR A 102 -13.39 9.20 -9.18
N ASP A 103 -13.26 10.01 -8.13
CA ASP A 103 -12.20 11.02 -8.06
C ASP A 103 -10.95 10.42 -7.40
N TRP A 104 -11.18 9.65 -6.33
CA TRP A 104 -10.18 8.84 -5.64
C TRP A 104 -10.72 7.42 -5.39
N MET A 105 -9.83 6.44 -5.43
CA MET A 105 -10.14 5.05 -5.10
C MET A 105 -9.23 4.58 -3.97
N LEU A 106 -9.82 4.04 -2.91
CA LEU A 106 -9.12 3.22 -1.93
C LEU A 106 -9.24 1.76 -2.38
N VAL A 107 -8.15 1.20 -2.89
CA VAL A 107 -8.07 -0.22 -3.25
C VAL A 107 -7.68 -1.02 -2.01
N LEU A 108 -8.42 -2.09 -1.73
CA LEU A 108 -8.19 -2.98 -0.60
C LEU A 108 -8.18 -4.45 -1.03
N ASP A 109 -7.24 -5.21 -0.47
CA ASP A 109 -7.33 -6.67 -0.43
C ASP A 109 -8.51 -7.10 0.46
N ALA A 110 -9.11 -8.26 0.14
CA ALA A 110 -10.26 -8.77 0.89
C ALA A 110 -9.94 -9.14 2.35
N ASP A 111 -8.67 -9.34 2.70
CA ASP A 111 -8.21 -9.65 4.05
C ASP A 111 -7.82 -8.40 4.88
N THR A 112 -8.18 -7.21 4.41
CA THR A 112 -8.01 -5.96 5.16
C THR A 112 -9.26 -5.64 5.97
N GLY A 113 -9.12 -5.63 7.29
CA GLY A 113 -10.19 -5.28 8.24
C GLY A 113 -10.02 -3.88 8.82
N VAL A 114 -11.14 -3.24 9.16
CA VAL A 114 -11.15 -1.97 9.90
C VAL A 114 -11.10 -2.28 11.39
N VAL A 115 -10.24 -1.59 12.13
CA VAL A 115 -10.08 -1.75 13.58
C VAL A 115 -10.53 -0.52 14.35
N ASN A 116 -10.20 0.67 13.83
CA ASN A 116 -10.61 1.93 14.41
C ASN A 116 -11.48 2.70 13.40
N PRO A 117 -12.82 2.69 13.52
CA PRO A 117 -13.73 3.40 12.62
C PRO A 117 -13.63 4.91 12.74
N ASN A 118 -12.90 5.41 13.74
CA ASN A 118 -12.75 6.82 14.00
C ASN A 118 -11.67 7.47 13.11
N HIS A 119 -11.72 7.14 11.83
CA HIS A 119 -10.84 7.67 10.81
C HIS A 119 -11.60 7.85 9.51
N CYS A 120 -11.17 8.83 8.73
CA CYS A 120 -11.67 9.08 7.39
C CYS A 120 -10.56 8.85 6.36
N VAL A 121 -10.91 8.34 5.19
CA VAL A 121 -9.92 8.01 4.13
C VAL A 121 -9.17 9.27 3.69
N GLU A 122 -9.83 10.43 3.75
CA GLU A 122 -9.28 11.75 3.45
C GLU A 122 -8.08 12.12 4.32
N GLU A 123 -7.87 11.50 5.50
CA GLU A 123 -6.70 11.74 6.34
C GLU A 123 -5.38 11.36 5.66
N TRP A 124 -5.42 10.47 4.66
CA TRP A 124 -4.23 10.01 3.95
C TRP A 124 -4.11 10.48 2.51
N ILE A 125 -5.16 11.11 1.96
CA ILE A 125 -5.12 11.68 0.61
C ILE A 125 -4.16 12.88 0.58
N ASP A 126 -3.26 12.88 -0.40
CA ASP A 126 -2.33 13.96 -0.71
C ASP A 126 -2.51 14.28 -2.21
N ASP A 127 -3.20 15.37 -2.50
CA ASP A 127 -3.61 15.76 -3.86
C ASP A 127 -2.47 16.30 -4.73
N ARG A 128 -1.25 16.36 -4.18
CA ARG A 128 -0.01 16.65 -4.91
C ARG A 128 0.52 15.45 -5.69
N VAL A 129 -0.05 14.26 -5.49
CA VAL A 129 0.32 13.02 -6.17
C VAL A 129 -0.92 12.30 -6.69
N ASP A 130 -0.70 11.31 -7.55
CA ASP A 130 -1.78 10.55 -8.16
C ASP A 130 -1.91 9.14 -7.56
N ILE A 131 -0.88 8.64 -6.88
CA ILE A 131 -0.90 7.34 -6.23
C ILE A 131 -0.20 7.43 -4.88
N ILE A 132 -0.76 6.75 -3.88
CA ILE A 132 -0.27 6.78 -2.52
C ILE A 132 -0.16 5.34 -2.02
N PHE A 133 1.05 5.00 -1.59
CA PHE A 133 1.40 3.73 -0.96
C PHE A 133 1.87 3.95 0.48
N TYR A 134 2.20 2.85 1.15
CA TYR A 134 2.91 2.85 2.42
C TYR A 134 3.91 1.70 2.48
N GLU A 135 4.95 1.88 3.29
CA GLU A 135 5.92 0.82 3.58
C GLU A 135 5.35 -0.16 4.62
N ARG A 136 5.46 -1.46 4.33
CA ARG A 136 5.17 -2.56 5.24
C ARG A 136 6.09 -2.51 6.44
N PHE A 137 5.59 -2.94 7.58
CA PHE A 137 6.32 -2.76 8.83
C PHE A 137 7.49 -3.74 8.96
N PHE A 138 7.27 -5.01 8.58
CA PHE A 138 8.18 -6.10 8.92
C PHE A 138 9.32 -6.38 7.94
N ASN A 139 9.15 -6.02 6.67
CA ASN A 139 10.15 -6.36 5.63
C ASN A 139 10.49 -5.20 4.68
N TRP A 140 10.04 -3.97 4.98
CA TRP A 140 10.36 -2.74 4.25
C TRP A 140 9.88 -2.68 2.80
N GLU A 141 9.12 -3.66 2.32
CA GLU A 141 8.44 -3.58 1.04
C GLU A 141 7.46 -2.39 1.02
N ILE A 142 7.24 -1.81 -0.14
CA ILE A 142 6.04 -1.00 -0.40
C ILE A 142 4.86 -1.98 -0.55
N ALA A 143 3.74 -1.74 0.14
CA ALA A 143 2.61 -2.66 0.18
C ALA A 143 1.79 -2.63 -1.12
N SER A 144 1.48 -3.80 -1.69
CA SER A 144 0.62 -3.94 -2.88
C SER A 144 -0.86 -4.14 -2.58
N GLY A 145 -1.16 -4.63 -1.38
CA GLY A 145 -2.52 -5.02 -1.01
C GLY A 145 -3.48 -3.85 -0.91
N ASN A 146 -2.98 -2.68 -0.52
CA ASN A 146 -3.82 -1.52 -0.25
C ASN A 146 -3.13 -0.23 -0.69
N TYR A 147 -3.81 0.60 -1.47
CA TYR A 147 -3.29 1.88 -1.96
C TYR A 147 -4.43 2.86 -2.25
N LEU A 148 -4.12 4.16 -2.27
CA LEU A 148 -5.02 5.19 -2.78
C LEU A 148 -4.54 5.61 -4.16
N VAL A 149 -5.48 5.79 -5.08
CA VAL A 149 -5.19 6.22 -6.45
C VAL A 149 -6.22 7.23 -6.92
N ARG A 150 -5.73 8.29 -7.55
CA ARG A 150 -6.54 9.36 -8.14
C ARG A 150 -6.91 8.98 -9.57
N ASN A 151 -8.10 9.38 -9.99
CA ASN A 151 -8.52 9.25 -11.39
C ASN A 151 -7.81 10.28 -12.26
N THR A 152 -6.60 9.92 -12.71
CA THR A 152 -5.80 10.65 -13.70
C THR A 152 -5.28 9.69 -14.77
N GLU A 153 -4.81 10.24 -15.89
CA GLU A 153 -4.16 9.44 -16.92
C GLU A 153 -2.95 8.66 -16.36
N PHE A 154 -2.15 9.30 -15.51
CA PHE A 154 -1.04 8.67 -14.82
C PHE A 154 -1.49 7.52 -13.91
N GLY A 155 -2.49 7.76 -13.04
CA GLY A 155 -3.01 6.75 -12.12
C GLY A 155 -3.55 5.51 -12.86
N ILE A 156 -4.33 5.73 -13.92
CA ILE A 156 -4.86 4.65 -14.77
C ILE A 156 -3.72 3.90 -15.47
N SER A 157 -2.75 4.62 -16.05
CA SER A 157 -1.63 4.00 -16.76
C SER A 157 -0.76 3.16 -15.83
N PHE A 158 -0.44 3.68 -14.63
CA PHE A 158 0.36 2.96 -13.66
C PHE A 158 -0.28 1.64 -13.25
N LEU A 159 -1.59 1.61 -12.97
CA LEU A 159 -2.31 0.38 -12.61
C LEU A 159 -2.36 -0.63 -13.76
N LYS A 160 -2.50 -0.16 -15.00
CA LYS A 160 -2.43 -1.02 -16.19
C LYS A 160 -1.03 -1.62 -16.34
N SER A 161 0.01 -0.79 -16.25
CA SER A 161 1.41 -1.25 -16.30
C SER A 161 1.69 -2.28 -15.21
N TRP A 162 1.20 -2.04 -14.00
CA TRP A 162 1.32 -3.00 -12.91
C TRP A 162 0.61 -4.32 -13.21
N GLY A 163 -0.60 -4.28 -13.77
CA GLY A 163 -1.29 -5.48 -14.24
C GLY A 163 -0.52 -6.26 -15.31
N GLU A 164 0.20 -5.60 -16.22
CA GLU A 164 0.99 -6.28 -17.26
C GLU A 164 2.27 -6.96 -16.72
N TYR A 165 2.72 -6.63 -15.49
CA TYR A 165 3.85 -7.35 -14.88
C TYR A 165 3.57 -8.83 -14.63
N GLU A 166 2.32 -9.28 -14.68
CA GLU A 166 1.98 -10.71 -14.70
C GLU A 166 2.77 -11.47 -15.78
N PHE A 167 3.03 -10.82 -16.92
CA PHE A 167 3.70 -11.41 -18.09
C PHE A 167 5.19 -11.13 -18.15
N ALA A 168 5.73 -10.36 -17.20
CA ALA A 168 7.13 -9.92 -17.17
C ALA A 168 7.85 -10.28 -15.85
N GLN A 169 7.12 -10.74 -14.83
CA GLN A 169 7.72 -11.19 -13.57
C GLN A 169 8.58 -12.45 -13.75
N PRO A 170 9.63 -12.64 -12.93
CA PRO A 170 10.43 -13.85 -12.95
C PRO A 170 9.60 -15.10 -12.60
N LEU A 171 9.94 -16.27 -13.15
CA LEU A 171 9.26 -17.54 -12.84
C LEU A 171 9.66 -18.15 -11.48
N ASN A 172 10.74 -17.66 -10.89
CA ASN A 172 11.29 -18.03 -9.59
C ASN A 172 10.66 -17.20 -8.45
N TRP A 173 11.26 -17.20 -7.26
CA TRP A 173 10.70 -16.51 -6.10
C TRP A 173 10.65 -15.00 -6.34
N ASN A 174 9.45 -14.48 -6.63
CA ASN A 174 9.27 -13.14 -7.17
C ASN A 174 8.43 -12.19 -6.27
N GLY A 175 7.69 -12.70 -5.28
CA GLY A 175 6.80 -11.86 -4.46
C GLY A 175 5.55 -11.34 -5.17
N ALA A 176 5.20 -11.89 -6.34
CA ALA A 176 4.03 -11.57 -7.16
C ALA A 176 3.85 -10.06 -7.42
N ASP A 177 2.63 -9.53 -7.24
CA ASP A 177 2.30 -8.11 -7.44
C ASP A 177 3.14 -7.18 -6.55
N ASN A 178 3.44 -7.61 -5.32
CA ASN A 178 4.25 -6.83 -4.37
C ASN A 178 5.72 -6.74 -4.80
N GLY A 179 6.24 -7.81 -5.39
CA GLY A 179 7.57 -7.82 -6.00
C GLY A 179 7.61 -6.89 -7.21
N ALA A 180 6.69 -7.06 -8.16
CA ALA A 180 6.58 -6.20 -9.34
C ALA A 180 6.43 -4.71 -9.01
N LEU A 181 5.71 -4.39 -7.92
CA LEU A 181 5.50 -3.02 -7.48
C LEU A 181 6.80 -2.28 -7.18
N GLN A 182 7.77 -2.94 -6.52
CA GLN A 182 8.99 -2.23 -6.08
C GLN A 182 9.75 -1.68 -7.29
N ILE A 183 10.01 -2.53 -8.28
CA ILE A 183 10.73 -2.13 -9.50
C ILE A 183 9.91 -1.19 -10.38
N LEU A 184 8.58 -1.38 -10.46
CA LEU A 184 7.71 -0.47 -11.20
C LEU A 184 7.76 0.94 -10.60
N ILE A 185 7.73 1.09 -9.27
CA ILE A 185 7.87 2.39 -8.62
C ILE A 185 9.22 3.01 -8.94
N LEU A 186 10.31 2.24 -8.81
CA LEU A 186 11.66 2.74 -9.11
C LEU A 186 11.75 3.28 -10.55
N LYS A 187 11.36 2.47 -11.54
CA LYS A 187 11.34 2.85 -12.97
C LYS A 187 10.40 4.04 -13.23
N THR A 188 9.33 4.20 -12.46
CA THR A 188 8.37 5.31 -12.61
C THR A 188 8.91 6.64 -12.07
N VAL A 189 9.56 6.60 -10.90
CA VAL A 189 9.98 7.82 -10.19
C VAL A 189 11.40 8.25 -10.55
N MET A 190 12.24 7.33 -11.04
CA MET A 190 13.63 7.55 -11.41
C MET A 190 13.93 6.91 -12.78
N PRO A 191 13.28 7.37 -13.88
CA PRO A 191 13.44 6.76 -15.20
C PRO A 191 14.87 6.88 -15.75
N ASP A 192 15.63 7.89 -15.31
CA ASP A 192 17.00 8.14 -15.75
C ASP A 192 18.02 7.22 -15.05
N ALA A 193 17.67 6.64 -13.89
CA ALA A 193 18.48 5.66 -13.16
C ALA A 193 18.25 4.24 -13.70
N TRP A 194 18.32 4.10 -15.03
CA TRP A 194 17.92 2.88 -15.72
C TRP A 194 18.86 1.71 -15.42
N HIS A 195 20.17 1.97 -15.34
CA HIS A 195 21.19 0.96 -15.04
C HIS A 195 21.03 0.44 -13.61
N GLU A 196 20.79 1.32 -12.63
CA GLU A 196 20.53 0.91 -11.25
C GLU A 196 19.20 0.15 -11.11
N ALA A 197 18.18 0.56 -11.88
CA ALA A 197 16.94 -0.19 -11.93
C ALA A 197 17.15 -1.59 -12.51
N GLU A 198 17.97 -1.75 -13.56
CA GLU A 198 18.31 -3.04 -14.16
C GLU A 198 19.15 -3.92 -13.24
N ASN A 199 20.08 -3.35 -12.49
CA ASN A 199 20.78 -4.06 -11.41
C ASN A 199 19.80 -4.62 -10.37
N CYS A 200 18.82 -3.83 -9.92
CA CYS A 200 17.80 -4.33 -8.99
C CYS A 200 16.90 -5.39 -9.65
N ASP A 201 16.57 -5.23 -10.93
CA ASP A 201 15.77 -6.18 -11.72
C ASP A 201 16.50 -7.52 -11.87
N GLU A 202 17.82 -7.51 -12.08
CA GLU A 202 18.65 -8.72 -12.14
C GLU A 202 18.65 -9.44 -10.78
N VAL A 203 18.82 -8.71 -9.68
CA VAL A 203 18.74 -9.28 -8.33
C VAL A 203 17.36 -9.92 -8.09
N TRP A 204 16.29 -9.29 -8.58
CA TRP A 204 14.94 -9.84 -8.51
C TRP A 204 14.81 -11.14 -9.30
N HIS A 205 15.26 -11.14 -10.55
CA HIS A 205 15.21 -12.32 -11.44
C HIS A 205 16.09 -13.47 -10.97
N ASN A 206 17.14 -13.19 -10.19
CA ASN A 206 18.01 -14.22 -9.61
C ASN A 206 17.56 -14.69 -8.20
N SER A 207 16.43 -14.21 -7.69
CA SER A 207 15.95 -14.55 -6.35
C SER A 207 15.44 -16.00 -6.23
N THR A 208 16.09 -16.81 -5.40
CA THR A 208 15.77 -18.22 -5.19
C THR A 208 14.86 -18.49 -3.99
N GLY A 209 14.67 -17.49 -3.11
CA GLY A 209 13.85 -17.62 -1.92
C GLY A 209 13.65 -16.28 -1.20
N TYR A 210 13.05 -16.32 -0.02
CA TYR A 210 12.70 -15.11 0.74
C TYR A 210 13.91 -14.21 1.08
N GLU A 211 15.04 -14.81 1.45
CA GLU A 211 16.25 -14.06 1.84
C GLU A 211 16.88 -13.32 0.66
N THR A 212 17.02 -13.99 -0.49
CA THR A 212 17.54 -13.39 -1.73
C THR A 212 16.54 -12.40 -2.34
N TYR A 213 15.24 -12.61 -2.16
CA TYR A 213 14.22 -11.64 -2.52
C TYR A 213 14.29 -10.36 -1.66
N LEU A 214 14.59 -10.47 -0.37
CA LEU A 214 14.81 -9.26 0.45
C LEU A 214 16.06 -8.47 0.04
N LYS A 215 17.03 -9.10 -0.63
CA LYS A 215 18.13 -8.38 -1.29
C LYS A 215 17.60 -7.46 -2.40
N TYR A 216 16.67 -7.94 -3.22
CA TYR A 216 15.98 -7.11 -4.22
C TYR A 216 15.21 -5.95 -3.57
N VAL A 217 14.42 -6.22 -2.53
CA VAL A 217 13.70 -5.17 -1.79
C VAL A 217 14.66 -4.11 -1.24
N SER A 218 15.82 -4.55 -0.74
CA SER A 218 16.88 -3.66 -0.25
C SER A 218 17.54 -2.86 -1.36
N CYS A 219 17.70 -3.44 -2.54
CA CYS A 219 18.22 -2.73 -3.72
C CYS A 219 17.32 -1.55 -4.09
N VAL A 220 16.03 -1.81 -4.32
CA VAL A 220 15.06 -0.76 -4.65
C VAL A 220 14.99 0.29 -3.55
N LYS A 221 14.99 -0.15 -2.28
CA LYS A 221 14.97 0.77 -1.13
C LYS A 221 16.18 1.70 -1.09
N GLN A 222 17.37 1.19 -1.38
CA GLN A 222 18.59 1.99 -1.41
C GLN A 222 18.51 3.05 -2.51
N MET A 223 18.00 2.70 -3.69
CA MET A 223 17.84 3.64 -4.81
C MET A 223 16.82 4.74 -4.52
N LEU A 224 15.65 4.39 -3.95
CA LEU A 224 14.64 5.37 -3.56
C LEU A 224 15.11 6.26 -2.39
N GLY A 225 16.05 5.77 -1.58
CA GLY A 225 16.62 6.50 -0.45
C GLY A 225 15.58 6.95 0.57
N ALA A 226 15.72 8.19 1.05
CA ALA A 226 14.80 8.81 2.02
C ALA A 226 13.60 9.51 1.36
N THR A 227 13.57 9.61 0.03
CA THR A 227 12.52 10.30 -0.72
C THR A 227 11.21 9.54 -0.60
N ARG A 228 10.11 10.28 -0.37
CA ARG A 228 8.78 9.70 -0.12
C ARG A 228 7.66 10.41 -0.87
N LEU A 229 7.99 11.44 -1.65
CA LEU A 229 7.05 12.27 -2.38
C LEU A 229 7.66 12.64 -3.73
N TRP A 230 7.01 12.21 -4.80
CA TRP A 230 7.30 12.60 -6.17
C TRP A 230 6.05 13.30 -6.73
N PRO A 231 6.02 14.64 -6.76
CA PRO A 231 4.84 15.40 -7.19
C PRO A 231 4.32 14.97 -8.55
N GLY A 232 3.00 14.91 -8.69
CA GLY A 232 2.31 14.42 -9.90
C GLY A 232 2.46 12.92 -10.17
N LYS A 233 3.14 12.18 -9.28
CA LYS A 233 3.36 10.73 -9.40
C LYS A 233 2.92 10.00 -8.14
N VAL A 234 3.86 9.77 -7.23
CA VAL A 234 3.72 8.80 -6.13
C VAL A 234 4.07 9.43 -4.79
N ARG A 235 3.32 9.07 -3.74
CA ARG A 235 3.71 9.22 -2.34
C ARG A 235 3.86 7.86 -1.69
N ILE A 236 4.83 7.71 -0.80
CA ILE A 236 5.00 6.53 0.04
C ILE A 236 5.01 6.96 1.50
N TYR A 237 4.00 6.56 2.28
CA TYR A 237 4.02 6.76 3.72
C TYR A 237 5.07 5.87 4.38
N ARG A 238 5.74 6.41 5.40
CA ARG A 238 6.66 5.64 6.24
C ARG A 238 5.93 4.48 6.90
N ARG A 239 6.70 3.46 7.27
CA ARG A 239 6.24 2.37 8.14
C ARG A 239 5.43 2.92 9.32
N ALA A 240 4.29 2.31 9.59
CA ALA A 240 3.33 2.71 10.63
C ALA A 240 2.61 4.05 10.44
N HIS A 241 2.78 4.77 9.31
CA HIS A 241 2.11 6.05 9.05
C HIS A 241 0.99 5.97 7.99
N GLY A 242 0.88 4.84 7.26
CA GLY A 242 -0.26 4.57 6.39
C GLY A 242 -1.54 4.21 7.16
N TRP A 243 -2.65 4.05 6.44
CA TRP A 243 -3.95 3.67 7.00
C TRP A 243 -4.03 2.19 7.38
N VAL A 244 -3.27 1.35 6.70
CA VAL A 244 -3.20 -0.10 6.96
C VAL A 244 -1.85 -0.44 7.60
N ARG A 245 -1.87 -1.33 8.59
CA ARG A 245 -0.67 -2.00 9.09
C ARG A 245 -0.80 -3.51 8.96
N ASP A 246 0.33 -4.20 8.93
CA ASP A 246 0.35 -5.66 9.00
C ASP A 246 -0.27 -6.13 10.34
N GLY A 247 -1.01 -7.25 10.31
CA GLY A 247 -2.02 -7.68 11.31
C GLY A 247 -1.58 -7.94 12.76
N PHE A 248 -0.34 -7.64 13.13
CA PHE A 248 0.24 -7.86 14.47
C PHE A 248 0.00 -6.68 15.43
N SER A 249 -0.60 -5.58 14.97
CA SER A 249 -0.58 -4.29 15.68
C SER A 249 -1.89 -3.97 16.41
N ARG A 250 -1.78 -3.25 17.55
CA ARG A 250 -2.90 -2.87 18.43
C ARG A 250 -3.89 -1.85 17.82
N MET A 251 -4.98 -1.60 18.54
CA MET A 251 -6.22 -0.97 18.07
C MET A 251 -6.18 0.50 17.63
N THR A 252 -5.07 1.22 17.72
CA THR A 252 -5.04 2.64 17.29
C THR A 252 -4.90 2.82 15.78
N ASN A 253 -4.82 1.73 15.00
CA ASN A 253 -4.69 1.80 13.55
C ASN A 253 -6.08 1.82 12.93
N PHE A 254 -6.24 2.55 11.84
CA PHE A 254 -7.48 2.53 11.08
C PHE A 254 -7.79 1.11 10.59
N MET A 255 -6.87 0.49 9.83
CA MET A 255 -7.05 -0.83 9.24
C MET A 255 -5.86 -1.76 9.53
N LEU A 256 -6.12 -3.07 9.51
CA LEU A 256 -5.11 -4.12 9.58
C LEU A 256 -5.24 -5.08 8.39
N HIS A 257 -4.10 -5.46 7.82
CA HIS A 257 -3.98 -6.43 6.74
C HIS A 257 -3.75 -7.85 7.27
N GLY A 258 -4.15 -8.86 6.50
CA GLY A 258 -3.88 -10.27 6.80
C GLY A 258 -4.93 -10.97 7.66
N TRP A 259 -6.15 -10.45 7.75
CA TRP A 259 -7.26 -11.05 8.48
C TRP A 259 -7.97 -12.12 7.66
N LYS A 260 -7.37 -13.31 7.62
CA LYS A 260 -7.82 -14.41 6.75
C LYS A 260 -8.94 -15.28 7.33
N LEU A 261 -9.18 -15.19 8.64
CA LEU A 261 -10.03 -16.12 9.37
C LEU A 261 -11.53 -15.83 9.23
N GLN A 262 -12.32 -16.88 9.45
CA GLN A 262 -13.77 -16.82 9.44
C GLN A 262 -14.32 -16.32 10.78
N ASN A 263 -13.71 -16.74 11.88
CA ASN A 263 -14.12 -16.32 13.21
C ASN A 263 -12.97 -15.70 14.01
N VAL A 264 -13.34 -14.78 14.88
CA VAL A 264 -12.44 -14.19 15.87
C VAL A 264 -11.96 -15.29 16.83
N GLY A 265 -10.64 -15.37 17.01
CA GLY A 265 -10.00 -16.34 17.91
C GLY A 265 -9.67 -17.70 17.28
N ASP A 266 -10.11 -17.96 16.05
CA ASP A 266 -9.69 -19.16 15.30
C ASP A 266 -8.15 -19.19 15.19
N GLU A 267 -7.57 -20.39 15.22
CA GLU A 267 -6.12 -20.62 15.11
C GLU A 267 -5.26 -19.85 16.14
N GLY A 268 -5.85 -19.45 17.28
CA GLY A 268 -5.15 -18.68 18.31
C GLY A 268 -4.88 -17.22 17.90
N TRP A 269 -5.54 -16.72 16.85
CA TRP A 269 -5.36 -15.35 16.38
C TRP A 269 -5.78 -14.31 17.42
N GLU A 270 -4.86 -13.40 17.73
CA GLU A 270 -5.08 -12.31 18.67
C GLU A 270 -5.88 -11.13 18.06
N SER A 271 -7.18 -11.30 17.88
CA SER A 271 -8.08 -10.26 17.35
C SER A 271 -8.24 -9.03 18.28
N PRO A 272 -8.47 -7.81 17.75
CA PRO A 272 -8.90 -6.66 18.57
C PRO A 272 -10.34 -6.76 19.09
N PHE A 273 -11.16 -7.67 18.55
CA PHE A 273 -12.57 -7.82 18.92
C PHE A 273 -12.79 -9.03 19.83
N LYS A 274 -13.87 -9.00 20.62
CA LYS A 274 -14.26 -10.15 21.46
C LYS A 274 -14.89 -11.27 20.65
N SER A 275 -15.57 -10.91 19.56
CA SER A 275 -16.25 -11.83 18.66
C SER A 275 -16.39 -11.18 17.28
N ASN A 276 -16.89 -11.93 16.29
CA ASN A 276 -17.21 -11.37 14.99
C ASN A 276 -18.20 -10.21 15.12
N LEU A 277 -17.89 -9.09 14.47
CA LEU A 277 -18.82 -7.97 14.38
C LEU A 277 -20.09 -8.39 13.64
N ASN A 278 -21.23 -7.90 14.11
CA ASN A 278 -22.51 -8.05 13.42
C ASN A 278 -22.83 -6.73 12.69
N PRO A 279 -22.71 -6.68 11.35
CA PRO A 279 -22.96 -5.46 10.59
C PRO A 279 -24.35 -4.86 10.85
N SER A 280 -25.37 -5.66 11.20
CA SER A 280 -26.72 -5.16 11.52
C SER A 280 -26.77 -4.24 12.73
N ASN A 281 -25.81 -4.33 13.64
CA ASN A 281 -25.71 -3.48 14.83
C ASN A 281 -24.87 -2.22 14.58
N CYS A 282 -24.24 -2.10 13.42
CA CYS A 282 -23.33 -1.02 13.10
C CYS A 282 -24.04 0.19 12.50
N GLY A 283 -23.52 1.37 12.81
CA GLY A 283 -24.06 2.66 12.38
C GLY A 283 -23.02 3.76 12.50
N VAL A 284 -23.46 4.97 12.86
CA VAL A 284 -22.58 6.14 12.93
C VAL A 284 -21.67 6.06 14.15
N GLY A 285 -20.41 6.48 14.00
CA GLY A 285 -19.45 6.50 15.09
C GLY A 285 -19.03 5.10 15.55
N LEU A 286 -19.22 4.80 16.84
CA LEU A 286 -18.76 3.55 17.47
C LEU A 286 -19.89 2.51 17.64
N GLU A 287 -21.05 2.72 17.03
CA GLU A 287 -22.18 1.79 17.09
C GLU A 287 -21.81 0.41 16.52
N GLY A 288 -22.13 -0.66 17.27
CA GLY A 288 -21.93 -2.06 16.85
C GLY A 288 -20.50 -2.60 17.01
N TRP A 289 -19.55 -1.77 17.42
CA TRP A 289 -18.16 -2.18 17.60
C TRP A 289 -17.91 -2.76 19.00
N ASP A 290 -17.43 -4.00 19.08
CA ASP A 290 -17.18 -4.72 20.33
C ASP A 290 -15.70 -5.08 20.52
N TRP A 291 -14.93 -4.09 20.97
CA TRP A 291 -13.50 -4.23 21.19
C TRP A 291 -13.14 -4.91 22.52
N ILE A 292 -11.93 -5.48 22.54
CA ILE A 292 -11.21 -5.84 23.77
C ILE A 292 -10.55 -4.56 24.32
N THR A 293 -11.10 -4.01 25.41
CA THR A 293 -10.66 -2.71 25.95
C THR A 293 -9.18 -2.67 26.33
N GLN A 294 -8.61 -3.79 26.76
CA GLN A 294 -7.19 -3.91 27.13
C GLN A 294 -6.24 -3.77 25.93
N LYS A 295 -6.74 -3.95 24.70
CA LYS A 295 -5.96 -3.78 23.46
C LYS A 295 -5.95 -2.32 22.96
N HIS A 296 -6.76 -1.44 23.54
CA HIS A 296 -6.57 0.01 23.41
C HIS A 296 -5.48 0.46 24.37
N VAL A 297 -4.38 0.95 23.81
CA VAL A 297 -3.23 1.43 24.58
C VAL A 297 -2.80 2.82 24.11
N ASN A 298 -2.15 3.56 25.00
CA ASN A 298 -1.63 4.88 24.68
C ASN A 298 -0.51 4.82 23.63
N THR A 299 -0.39 5.89 22.84
CA THR A 299 0.63 6.04 21.79
C THR A 299 2.06 5.82 22.28
N SER A 300 2.35 6.11 23.56
CA SER A 300 3.67 5.86 24.16
C SER A 300 4.02 4.37 24.24
N VAL A 301 3.04 3.51 24.50
CA VAL A 301 3.21 2.04 24.51
C VAL A 301 3.48 1.56 23.09
N ILE A 302 2.69 2.03 22.13
CA ILE A 302 2.84 1.70 20.70
C ILE A 302 4.22 2.10 20.20
N ARG A 303 4.70 3.30 20.53
CA ARG A 303 6.04 3.76 20.16
C ARG A 303 7.14 2.81 20.66
N LYS A 304 7.04 2.35 21.91
CA LYS A 304 8.01 1.42 22.50
C LYS A 304 8.00 0.07 21.79
N GLU A 305 6.81 -0.46 21.49
CA GLU A 305 6.62 -1.72 20.78
C GLU A 305 7.13 -1.66 19.35
N LEU A 306 6.79 -0.61 18.61
CA LEU A 306 7.32 -0.38 17.27
C LEU A 306 8.84 -0.30 17.28
N ALA A 307 9.45 0.46 18.21
CA ALA A 307 10.90 0.57 18.30
C ALA A 307 11.58 -0.77 18.67
N ALA A 308 10.94 -1.59 19.51
CA ALA A 308 11.44 -2.93 19.84
C ALA A 308 11.37 -3.85 18.62
N PHE A 309 10.26 -3.82 17.91
CA PHE A 309 10.09 -4.58 16.68
C PHE A 309 11.10 -4.14 15.60
N GLU A 310 11.34 -2.85 15.42
CA GLU A 310 12.33 -2.34 14.44
C GLU A 310 13.75 -2.84 14.75
N ARG A 311 14.13 -2.88 16.03
CA ARG A 311 15.42 -3.47 16.44
C ARG A 311 15.47 -4.96 16.16
N GLN A 312 14.40 -5.70 16.47
CA GLN A 312 14.32 -7.12 16.22
C GLN A 312 14.39 -7.43 14.72
N SER A 313 13.57 -6.76 13.91
CA SER A 313 13.51 -6.97 12.46
C SER A 313 14.81 -6.59 11.77
N GLY A 314 15.51 -5.55 12.24
CA GLY A 314 16.85 -5.22 11.78
C GLY A 314 17.88 -6.31 12.11
N ASN A 315 17.85 -6.85 13.33
CA ASN A 315 18.77 -7.90 13.76
C ASN A 315 18.54 -9.23 13.00
N THR A 316 17.29 -9.54 12.67
CA THR A 316 16.90 -10.76 11.95
C THR A 316 16.78 -10.55 10.44
N TYR A 317 17.12 -9.37 9.92
CA TYR A 317 17.05 -9.10 8.48
C TYR A 317 18.06 -9.98 7.74
N PRO A 318 17.73 -10.63 6.60
CA PRO A 318 18.64 -11.57 5.94
C PRO A 318 20.01 -10.96 5.63
N VAL A 319 21.07 -11.75 5.78
CA VAL A 319 22.45 -11.26 5.57
C VAL A 319 22.66 -10.88 4.10
N GLU A 320 22.07 -11.65 3.20
CA GLU A 320 22.04 -11.46 1.75
C GLU A 320 21.48 -10.09 1.36
N ALA A 321 20.60 -9.53 2.19
CA ALA A 321 19.90 -8.28 1.95
C ALA A 321 20.59 -7.04 2.54
N ARG A 322 21.68 -7.22 3.29
CA ARG A 322 22.45 -6.14 3.93
C ARG A 322 23.55 -5.47 3.07
N PRO A 323 24.05 -6.02 1.94
CA PRO A 323 25.06 -5.34 1.14
C PRO A 323 24.59 -3.98 0.60
N LEU A 324 25.54 -3.06 0.44
CA LEU A 324 25.33 -1.80 -0.25
C LEU A 324 25.44 -2.04 -1.76
N MET A 325 24.38 -1.75 -2.51
CA MET A 325 24.29 -2.19 -3.90
C MET A 325 25.34 -1.55 -4.80
N TYR A 326 25.61 -0.25 -4.61
CA TYR A 326 26.65 0.49 -5.33
C TYR A 326 28.09 0.03 -4.99
N ILE A 327 28.27 -0.86 -4.00
CA ILE A 327 29.56 -1.50 -3.71
C ILE A 327 29.61 -2.92 -4.28
N SER A 328 28.46 -3.62 -4.31
CA SER A 328 28.38 -5.04 -4.68
C SER A 328 28.16 -5.31 -6.16
N MET A 329 27.81 -4.30 -6.96
CA MET A 329 27.49 -4.44 -8.38
C MET A 329 28.15 -3.32 -9.20
N PRO A 330 28.46 -3.55 -10.49
CA PRO A 330 28.93 -2.49 -11.38
C PRO A 330 27.86 -1.41 -11.57
N ASP A 331 28.25 -0.16 -11.41
CA ASP A 331 27.42 1.03 -11.66
C ASP A 331 27.83 1.76 -12.95
N ILE A 332 29.12 1.80 -13.27
CA ILE A 332 29.67 2.48 -14.45
C ILE A 332 30.20 1.50 -15.51
N GLY A 333 30.72 0.35 -15.08
CA GLY A 333 31.50 -0.55 -15.93
C GLY A 333 30.75 -1.04 -17.18
N ASP A 334 29.44 -1.28 -17.06
CA ASP A 334 28.63 -1.89 -18.11
C ASP A 334 28.04 -0.85 -19.09
N CYS A 335 27.98 0.41 -18.69
CA CYS A 335 27.36 1.48 -19.46
C CYS A 335 28.35 2.55 -19.95
N TYR A 336 29.61 2.51 -19.53
CA TYR A 336 30.62 3.50 -19.90
C TYR A 336 30.91 3.51 -21.42
N PRO A 337 31.03 4.69 -22.06
CA PRO A 337 30.97 6.05 -21.51
C PRO A 337 29.58 6.69 -21.50
N PHE A 338 28.52 5.91 -21.75
CA PHE A 338 27.19 6.41 -22.06
C PHE A 338 26.10 6.06 -21.03
N CYS A 339 26.47 6.02 -19.75
CA CYS A 339 25.57 5.68 -18.64
C CYS A 339 24.31 6.55 -18.56
N ASP A 340 24.36 7.79 -19.08
CA ASP A 340 23.22 8.70 -19.08
C ASP A 340 22.25 8.50 -20.27
N ASN A 341 22.53 7.57 -21.20
CA ASN A 341 21.70 7.40 -22.38
C ASN A 341 21.32 5.92 -22.64
N LYS A 342 20.11 5.57 -22.22
CA LYS A 342 19.51 4.25 -22.46
C LYS A 342 19.39 3.87 -23.95
N THR A 343 19.36 4.85 -24.86
CA THR A 343 19.08 4.58 -26.28
C THR A 343 20.23 3.93 -27.05
N TRP A 344 21.46 3.89 -26.50
CA TRP A 344 22.62 3.33 -27.22
C TRP A 344 22.57 1.81 -27.39
N GLU A 345 21.88 1.06 -26.53
CA GLU A 345 21.74 -0.40 -26.69
C GLU A 345 20.93 -0.78 -27.93
N ILE A 346 20.08 0.10 -28.46
CA ILE A 346 19.27 -0.17 -29.65
C ILE A 346 20.08 0.07 -30.94
N SER A 347 21.14 0.89 -30.91
CA SER A 347 21.93 1.21 -32.10
C SER A 347 22.97 0.17 -32.49
N ASP A 348 23.38 -0.72 -31.59
CA ASP A 348 24.44 -1.73 -31.84
C ASP A 348 23.90 -3.16 -32.09
N MET A 349 22.58 -3.31 -32.28
CA MET A 349 21.93 -4.58 -32.65
C MET A 349 21.54 -4.71 -34.15
N ASN A 350 22.15 -3.91 -35.04
CA ASN A 350 22.00 -4.04 -36.49
C ASN A 350 23.30 -4.43 -37.21
#